data_AF-A0A6J8AJ02-F1
#
_entry.id   AF-A0A6J8AJ02-F1
#
_cell.length_a   1.000
_cell.length_b   1.000
_cell.length_c   1.000
_cell.angle_alpha   90.00
_cell.angle_beta   90.00
_cell.angle_gamma   90.00
#
_symmetry.space_group_name_H-M   'P 1'
#
loop_
_entity.id
_entity.type
_entity.pdbx_description
1 polymer ?
#
loop_
_entity_poly.entity_id
_entity_poly.type
_entity_poly.pdbx_seq_one_letter_code
_entity_poly.pdbx_strand_id
1 'polypeptide(L)'
;MTLLRLKAMIPIIFRGSFVHQKTARTIHDRRENYKSGLQLATCNIEGITSNSAFAYFLNSNFDIICIQEHWLHDFQAHNFDIFFLKKKRPLCVVLILTNRSSVLINLPRGTGCVGIAWSPSITRKVTKIDEGNERIIGILINSDPKICVVCVYLPTNNTYVNSIVDYGECLDILDHIINSYSATYCDIRRLQRNTPGS
;
A
#
# COMPACT_ATOMS: atom_id res chain seq x y z
N MET A 1 14.78 -21.24 28.34
CA MET A 1 13.56 -20.42 28.14
C MET A 1 13.96 -19.21 27.31
N THR A 2 13.85 -19.32 26.00
CA THR A 2 14.54 -18.45 25.04
C THR A 2 13.61 -17.32 24.61
N LEU A 3 13.93 -16.09 25.00
CA LEU A 3 13.26 -14.87 24.53
C LEU A 3 13.51 -14.72 23.02
N LEU A 4 12.49 -15.00 22.20
CA LEU A 4 12.46 -14.59 20.80
C LEU A 4 12.30 -13.07 20.72
N ARG A 5 13.40 -12.38 20.38
CA ARG A 5 13.38 -10.99 19.93
C ARG A 5 12.67 -10.94 18.57
N LEU A 6 11.37 -10.66 18.56
CA LEU A 6 10.62 -10.24 17.39
C LEU A 6 11.21 -8.90 16.90
N LYS A 7 12.10 -8.99 15.90
CA LYS A 7 12.48 -7.83 15.09
C LYS A 7 11.24 -7.44 14.28
N ALA A 8 10.71 -6.25 14.56
CA ALA A 8 9.66 -5.64 13.77
C ALA A 8 9.95 -5.78 12.26
N MET A 9 8.99 -6.33 11.54
CA MET A 9 9.00 -6.40 10.08
C MET A 9 8.88 -4.96 9.57
N ILE A 10 10.01 -4.37 9.19
CA ILE A 10 10.07 -3.03 8.60
C ILE A 10 9.51 -3.18 7.18
N PRO A 11 8.38 -2.53 6.82
CA PRO A 11 7.92 -2.52 5.43
C PRO A 11 9.08 -2.05 4.55
N ILE A 12 9.33 -2.73 3.44
CA ILE A 12 10.49 -2.48 2.60
C ILE A 12 10.41 -1.04 2.06
N ILE A 13 11.21 -0.18 2.67
CA ILE A 13 11.46 1.21 2.27
C ILE A 13 12.42 1.15 1.08
N PHE A 14 11.91 1.23 -0.15
CA PHE A 14 12.62 2.02 -1.17
C PHE A 14 12.76 3.45 -0.64
N ARG A 15 13.67 4.30 -1.15
CA ARG A 15 13.79 5.73 -0.78
C ARG A 15 12.51 6.55 -1.08
N GLY A 16 11.39 6.19 -0.48
CA GLY A 16 10.12 6.88 -0.45
C GLY A 16 10.00 7.48 0.94
N SER A 17 9.89 8.80 0.98
CA SER A 17 9.62 9.54 2.21
C SER A 17 8.36 8.99 2.87
N PHE A 18 8.43 8.60 4.14
CA PHE A 18 7.23 8.28 4.91
C PHE A 18 6.45 9.58 5.12
N VAL A 19 5.34 9.74 4.40
CA VAL A 19 4.53 10.96 4.47
C VAL A 19 3.40 10.73 5.46
N HIS A 20 3.66 11.01 6.74
CA HIS A 20 2.57 11.17 7.69
C HIS A 20 1.81 12.47 7.36
N GLN A 21 0.47 12.52 7.48
CA GLN A 21 -0.35 13.68 7.04
C GLN A 21 0.18 15.04 7.54
N LYS A 22 0.68 15.09 8.79
CA LYS A 22 1.29 16.29 9.40
C LYS A 22 2.60 16.77 8.73
N THR A 23 3.22 15.93 7.91
CA THR A 23 4.55 16.14 7.29
C THR A 23 4.48 16.49 5.80
N ALA A 24 3.30 16.46 5.18
CA ALA A 24 3.15 16.66 3.74
C ALA A 24 3.63 18.05 3.27
N ARG A 25 3.53 19.08 4.12
CA ARG A 25 4.02 20.44 3.81
C ARG A 25 5.54 20.50 3.62
N THR A 26 6.32 19.69 4.34
CA THR A 26 7.80 19.73 4.30
C THR A 26 8.39 19.05 3.07
N ILE A 27 7.61 18.27 2.32
CA ILE A 27 8.11 17.42 1.23
C ILE A 27 8.23 18.17 -0.10
N HIS A 28 7.53 19.30 -0.25
CA HIS A 28 7.58 20.09 -1.49
C HIS A 28 9.00 20.59 -1.82
N ASP A 29 9.79 20.96 -0.82
CA ASP A 29 11.11 21.60 -1.01
C ASP A 29 12.27 20.65 -1.34
N ARG A 30 12.13 19.33 -1.15
CA ARG A 30 13.25 18.38 -1.35
C ARG A 30 13.30 17.74 -2.75
N ARG A 31 12.46 18.18 -3.69
CA ARG A 31 12.16 17.42 -4.92
C ARG A 31 13.07 17.71 -6.10
N GLU A 32 13.79 18.83 -6.11
CA GLU A 32 14.64 19.20 -7.24
C GLU A 32 15.80 18.21 -7.46
N ASN A 33 16.20 17.44 -6.44
CA ASN A 33 17.40 16.60 -6.49
C ASN A 33 17.18 15.09 -6.72
N TYR A 34 15.93 14.61 -6.87
CA TYR A 34 15.64 13.16 -6.95
C TYR A 34 14.84 12.74 -8.19
N LYS A 35 15.07 13.39 -9.34
CA LYS A 35 14.30 13.15 -10.58
C LYS A 35 14.50 11.78 -11.24
N SER A 36 15.51 11.00 -10.86
CA SER A 36 15.80 9.70 -11.50
C SER A 36 15.47 8.52 -10.57
N GLY A 37 14.20 8.10 -10.53
CA GLY A 37 13.81 6.90 -9.81
C GLY A 37 12.29 6.73 -9.69
N LEU A 38 11.85 5.48 -9.55
CA LEU A 38 10.46 5.15 -9.24
C LEU A 38 10.12 5.66 -7.83
N GLN A 39 9.09 6.49 -7.72
CA GLN A 39 8.67 7.09 -6.45
C GLN A 39 7.49 6.32 -5.85
N LEU A 40 7.64 5.83 -4.62
CA LEU A 40 6.60 5.11 -3.90
C LEU A 40 6.15 5.88 -2.65
N ALA A 41 4.84 5.90 -2.41
CA ALA A 41 4.25 6.34 -1.16
C ALA A 41 3.39 5.23 -0.54
N THR A 42 3.32 5.22 0.78
CA THR A 42 2.33 4.46 1.54
C THR A 42 1.62 5.36 2.53
N CYS A 43 0.32 5.21 2.70
CA CYS A 43 -0.44 5.93 3.71
C CYS A 43 -1.62 5.12 4.23
N ASN A 44 -1.80 5.17 5.55
CA ASN A 44 -3.11 4.97 6.14
C ASN A 44 -3.89 6.29 5.97
N ILE A 45 -4.96 6.25 5.18
CA ILE A 45 -5.68 7.47 4.78
C ILE A 45 -6.88 7.78 5.67
N GLU A 46 -7.32 6.83 6.50
CA GLU A 46 -8.46 6.99 7.43
C GLU A 46 -9.69 7.61 6.74
N GLY A 47 -10.11 7.00 5.62
CA GLY A 47 -11.21 7.45 4.79
C GLY A 47 -10.76 8.41 3.68
N ILE A 48 -10.78 7.93 2.43
CA ILE A 48 -10.27 8.70 1.28
C ILE A 48 -11.12 9.95 0.97
N THR A 49 -12.43 9.91 1.21
CA THR A 49 -13.33 11.03 0.95
C THR A 49 -13.00 12.23 1.84
N SER A 50 -12.81 11.99 3.14
CA SER A 50 -12.44 13.02 4.12
C SER A 50 -11.02 13.55 3.92
N ASN A 51 -10.16 12.76 3.28
CA ASN A 51 -8.73 13.07 3.08
C ASN A 51 -8.37 13.24 1.59
N SER A 52 -9.33 13.71 0.79
CA SER A 52 -9.21 13.82 -0.67
C SER A 52 -8.08 14.74 -1.14
N ALA A 53 -7.84 15.87 -0.45
CA ALA A 53 -6.73 16.77 -0.76
C ALA A 53 -5.37 16.06 -0.60
N PHE A 54 -5.24 15.19 0.40
CA PHE A 54 -4.03 14.40 0.61
C PHE A 54 -3.90 13.30 -0.45
N ALA A 55 -5.00 12.61 -0.79
CA ALA A 55 -5.00 11.66 -1.91
C ALA A 55 -4.56 12.32 -3.23
N TYR A 56 -5.01 13.55 -3.49
CA TYR A 56 -4.61 14.33 -4.66
C TYR A 56 -3.13 14.70 -4.65
N PHE A 57 -2.60 15.09 -3.49
CA PHE A 57 -1.16 15.31 -3.30
C PHE A 57 -0.37 14.04 -3.64
N LEU A 58 -0.76 12.89 -3.10
CA LEU A 58 -0.07 11.62 -3.39
C LEU A 58 -0.13 11.28 -4.88
N ASN A 59 -1.31 11.41 -5.49
CA ASN A 59 -1.52 11.20 -6.93
C ASN A 59 -0.63 12.10 -7.79
N SER A 60 -0.44 13.35 -7.35
CA SER A 60 0.40 14.31 -8.08
C SER A 60 1.88 13.94 -8.02
N ASN A 61 2.30 13.19 -7.01
CA ASN A 61 3.67 13.22 -6.55
C ASN A 61 4.43 11.90 -6.51
N PHE A 62 3.76 10.77 -6.64
CA PHE A 62 4.38 9.46 -6.56
C PHE A 62 3.96 8.59 -7.73
N ASP A 63 4.81 7.69 -8.19
CA ASP A 63 4.49 6.73 -9.25
C ASP A 63 3.64 5.58 -8.75
N ILE A 64 3.83 5.16 -7.50
CA ILE A 64 3.08 4.07 -6.86
C ILE A 64 2.59 4.56 -5.50
N ILE A 65 1.34 4.28 -5.18
CA ILE A 65 0.69 4.71 -3.94
C ILE A 65 0.00 3.51 -3.33
N CYS A 66 0.47 3.09 -2.16
CA CYS A 66 -0.18 2.11 -1.30
C CYS A 66 -1.10 2.85 -0.32
N ILE A 67 -2.37 2.50 -0.27
CA ILE A 67 -3.38 3.16 0.55
C ILE A 67 -4.02 2.12 1.46
N GLN A 68 -4.05 2.38 2.76
CA GLN A 68 -4.76 1.60 3.76
C GLN A 68 -5.94 2.39 4.30
N GLU A 69 -6.98 1.71 4.76
CA GLU A 69 -8.18 2.30 5.36
C GLU A 69 -8.87 3.34 4.47
N HIS A 70 -9.00 3.06 3.17
CA HIS A 70 -9.70 3.99 2.28
C HIS A 70 -11.22 4.03 2.52
N TRP A 71 -11.78 3.01 3.19
CA TRP A 71 -13.18 2.87 3.61
C TRP A 71 -14.23 3.05 2.50
N LEU A 72 -13.88 2.71 1.25
CA LEU A 72 -14.84 2.79 0.13
C LEU A 72 -15.56 1.46 -0.06
N HIS A 73 -16.88 1.56 -0.14
CA HIS A 73 -17.75 0.45 -0.52
C HIS A 73 -17.67 0.18 -2.03
N ASP A 74 -18.06 -1.02 -2.45
CA ASP A 74 -18.10 -1.42 -3.87
C ASP A 74 -18.87 -0.43 -4.76
N PHE A 75 -20.03 0.06 -4.31
CA PHE A 75 -20.82 1.06 -5.06
C PHE A 75 -20.15 2.43 -5.12
N GLN A 76 -19.18 2.68 -4.24
CA GLN A 76 -18.34 3.88 -4.20
C GLN A 76 -17.01 3.69 -4.94
N ALA A 77 -16.82 2.58 -5.67
CA ALA A 77 -15.63 2.37 -6.49
C ALA A 77 -15.30 3.57 -7.37
N HIS A 78 -16.33 4.19 -7.97
CA HIS A 78 -16.20 5.37 -8.82
C HIS A 78 -15.63 6.61 -8.08
N ASN A 79 -15.62 6.64 -6.75
CA ASN A 79 -14.96 7.72 -6.02
C ASN A 79 -13.44 7.62 -6.12
N PHE A 80 -12.87 6.42 -6.22
CA PHE A 80 -11.46 6.28 -6.55
C PHE A 80 -11.13 6.88 -7.91
N ASP A 81 -12.02 6.66 -8.86
CA ASP A 81 -11.91 7.22 -10.19
C ASP A 81 -11.88 8.76 -10.11
N ILE A 82 -12.75 9.40 -9.32
CA ILE A 82 -12.69 10.87 -9.14
C ILE A 82 -11.32 11.33 -8.63
N PHE A 83 -10.71 10.63 -7.67
CA PHE A 83 -9.43 11.05 -7.07
C PHE A 83 -8.20 10.71 -7.92
N PHE A 84 -8.23 9.62 -8.69
CA PHE A 84 -7.08 9.11 -9.43
C PHE A 84 -7.20 9.24 -10.97
N LEU A 85 -8.38 9.53 -11.54
CA LEU A 85 -8.59 9.71 -12.98
C LEU A 85 -8.05 11.02 -13.55
N LYS A 86 -7.80 12.07 -12.76
CA LYS A 86 -7.20 13.30 -13.32
C LYS A 86 -5.85 13.00 -14.02
N LYS A 87 -5.17 11.93 -13.59
CA LYS A 87 -3.97 11.38 -14.25
C LYS A 87 -4.21 10.08 -15.02
N LYS A 88 -5.46 9.62 -15.17
CA LYS A 88 -5.85 8.33 -15.78
C LYS A 88 -5.06 7.15 -15.19
N ARG A 89 -4.83 7.18 -13.87
CA ARG A 89 -4.07 6.12 -13.21
C ARG A 89 -4.87 4.83 -13.19
N PRO A 90 -4.31 3.72 -13.68
CA PRO A 90 -4.87 2.43 -13.33
C PRO A 90 -4.69 2.19 -11.83
N LEU A 91 -5.63 1.41 -11.30
CA LEU A 91 -5.82 1.22 -9.88
C LEU A 91 -6.17 -0.25 -9.63
N CYS A 92 -5.55 -0.83 -8.61
CA CYS A 92 -5.98 -2.10 -8.03
C CYS A 92 -6.38 -1.83 -6.59
N VAL A 93 -7.65 -2.05 -6.25
CA VAL A 93 -8.20 -1.78 -4.93
C VAL A 93 -9.01 -2.96 -4.45
N VAL A 94 -8.90 -3.26 -3.16
CA VAL A 94 -9.85 -4.14 -2.50
C VAL A 94 -10.91 -3.28 -1.84
N LEU A 95 -12.12 -3.34 -2.39
CA LEU A 95 -13.26 -2.56 -1.92
C LEU A 95 -14.02 -3.33 -0.83
N ILE A 96 -14.72 -2.60 0.03
CA ILE A 96 -15.62 -3.22 1.01
C ILE A 96 -16.81 -3.78 0.24
N LEU A 97 -16.89 -5.11 0.16
CA LEU A 97 -18.05 -5.78 -0.38
C LEU A 97 -19.25 -5.48 0.51
N THR A 98 -20.18 -4.69 -0.01
CA THR A 98 -21.40 -4.35 0.70
C THR A 98 -22.53 -5.08 0.02
N ASN A 99 -23.25 -5.90 0.77
CA ASN A 99 -24.48 -6.48 0.26
C ASN A 99 -25.45 -5.31 0.06
N ARG A 100 -25.68 -4.93 -1.21
CA ARG A 100 -26.43 -3.71 -1.62
C ARG A 100 -27.89 -3.67 -1.17
N SER A 101 -28.34 -4.68 -0.43
CA SER A 101 -29.74 -4.93 -0.09
C SER A 101 -30.30 -4.02 1.01
N SER A 102 -29.50 -3.16 1.64
CA SER A 102 -30.06 -2.13 2.53
C SER A 102 -29.35 -0.80 2.34
N VAL A 103 -30.11 0.19 1.88
CA VAL A 103 -29.78 1.62 1.99
C VAL A 103 -29.76 1.93 3.49
N LEU A 104 -28.67 1.59 4.16
CA LEU A 104 -28.51 1.85 5.58
C LEU A 104 -28.25 3.34 5.74
N ILE A 105 -29.14 3.99 6.49
CA ILE A 105 -29.04 5.39 6.93
C ILE A 105 -27.69 5.64 7.65
N ASN A 106 -27.02 4.58 8.13
CA ASN A 106 -25.66 4.59 8.65
C ASN A 106 -24.85 3.46 8.00
N LEU A 107 -24.04 3.79 6.99
CA LEU A 107 -23.07 2.85 6.45
C LEU A 107 -22.02 2.54 7.54
N PRO A 108 -21.77 1.27 7.87
CA PRO A 108 -20.71 0.94 8.82
C PRO A 108 -19.37 1.38 8.24
N ARG A 109 -18.45 1.86 9.10
CA ARG A 109 -17.04 2.02 8.71
C ARG A 109 -16.55 0.67 8.24
N GLY A 110 -16.19 0.54 6.98
CA GLY A 110 -15.70 -0.75 6.52
C GLY A 110 -14.27 -1.02 6.98
N THR A 111 -13.98 -2.30 7.10
CA THR A 111 -12.75 -2.82 7.71
C THR A 111 -11.81 -3.39 6.64
N GLY A 112 -10.52 -3.34 6.91
CA GLY A 112 -9.49 -4.08 6.16
C GLY A 112 -8.97 -3.41 4.88
N CYS A 113 -9.74 -2.53 4.25
CA CYS A 113 -9.55 -2.09 2.86
C CYS A 113 -8.16 -1.54 2.52
N VAL A 114 -7.53 -2.14 1.52
CA VAL A 114 -6.25 -1.72 0.94
C VAL A 114 -6.35 -1.44 -0.55
N GLY A 115 -5.48 -0.57 -1.05
CA GLY A 115 -5.37 -0.24 -2.47
C GLY A 115 -3.94 0.05 -2.90
N ILE A 116 -3.68 -0.16 -4.19
CA ILE A 116 -2.47 0.25 -4.89
C ILE A 116 -2.86 1.00 -6.16
N ALA A 117 -2.49 2.27 -6.23
CA ALA A 117 -2.59 3.10 -7.44
C ALA A 117 -1.21 3.24 -8.08
N TRP A 118 -1.15 3.29 -9.41
CA TRP A 118 0.13 3.52 -10.09
C TRP A 118 0.04 4.43 -11.32
N SER A 119 1.20 4.98 -11.70
CA SER A 119 1.34 5.88 -12.83
C SER A 119 1.04 5.19 -14.15
N PRO A 120 0.37 5.85 -15.12
CA PRO A 120 0.09 5.25 -16.42
C PRO A 120 1.36 4.87 -17.19
N SER A 121 2.48 5.54 -16.89
CA SER A 121 3.79 5.29 -17.49
C SER A 121 4.34 3.89 -17.19
N ILE A 122 3.91 3.24 -16.09
CA ILE A 122 4.38 1.90 -15.72
C ILE A 122 3.34 0.81 -15.93
N THR A 123 2.10 1.14 -16.33
CA THR A 123 0.98 0.20 -16.46
C THR A 123 1.30 -1.07 -17.23
N ARG A 124 1.98 -0.94 -18.37
CA ARG A 124 2.31 -2.09 -19.24
C ARG A 124 3.26 -3.09 -18.58
N LYS A 125 3.90 -2.70 -17.48
CA LYS A 125 4.82 -3.53 -16.70
C LYS A 125 4.16 -4.10 -15.45
N VAL A 126 2.95 -3.65 -15.09
CA VAL A 126 2.31 -4.04 -13.84
C VAL A 126 1.41 -5.26 -14.06
N THR A 127 1.59 -6.28 -13.23
CA THR A 127 0.72 -7.45 -13.11
C THR A 127 0.19 -7.50 -11.68
N LYS A 128 -1.09 -7.80 -11.50
CA LYS A 128 -1.67 -7.97 -10.16
C LYS A 128 -1.19 -9.31 -9.56
N ILE A 129 -0.97 -9.34 -8.25
CA ILE A 129 -0.80 -10.57 -7.47
C ILE A 129 -2.20 -10.97 -6.99
N ASP A 130 -2.66 -12.16 -7.36
CA ASP A 130 -4.01 -12.62 -7.07
C ASP A 130 -4.12 -13.28 -5.68
N GLU A 131 -2.99 -13.60 -5.06
CA GLU A 131 -2.82 -14.25 -3.76
C GLU A 131 -3.02 -13.28 -2.56
N GLY A 132 -4.09 -12.49 -2.56
CA GLY A 132 -4.39 -11.49 -1.52
C GLY A 132 -5.70 -11.73 -0.77
N ASN A 133 -5.99 -10.83 0.16
CA ASN A 133 -7.28 -10.73 0.85
C ASN A 133 -7.67 -9.25 1.00
N GLU A 134 -8.71 -8.94 1.78
CA GLU A 134 -9.18 -7.57 1.98
C GLU A 134 -8.17 -6.64 2.67
N ARG A 135 -7.12 -7.20 3.27
CA ARG A 135 -6.04 -6.51 4.00
C ARG A 135 -4.69 -6.53 3.29
N ILE A 136 -4.53 -7.37 2.27
CA ILE A 136 -3.27 -7.61 1.57
C ILE A 136 -3.55 -7.61 0.07
N ILE A 137 -2.92 -6.69 -0.64
CA ILE A 137 -2.94 -6.66 -2.10
C ILE A 137 -1.52 -6.45 -2.62
N GLY A 138 -1.20 -7.09 -3.74
CA GLY A 138 0.12 -6.99 -4.34
C GLY A 138 0.08 -6.66 -5.83
N ILE A 139 1.16 -6.04 -6.30
CA ILE A 139 1.47 -5.92 -7.73
C ILE A 139 2.92 -6.33 -7.98
N LEU A 140 3.15 -6.93 -9.14
CA LEU A 140 4.46 -7.21 -9.69
C LEU A 140 4.75 -6.23 -10.82
N ILE A 141 5.91 -5.56 -10.76
CA ILE A 141 6.43 -4.71 -11.82
C ILE A 141 7.48 -5.52 -12.57
N ASN A 142 7.17 -5.87 -13.80
CA ASN A 142 8.02 -6.55 -14.76
C ASN A 142 9.08 -5.58 -15.32
N SER A 143 9.96 -5.11 -14.43
CA SER A 143 11.19 -4.37 -14.75
C SER A 143 12.41 -5.27 -14.55
N ASP A 144 13.59 -4.72 -14.82
CA ASP A 144 14.87 -5.30 -14.43
C ASP A 144 15.59 -4.33 -13.47
N PRO A 145 15.72 -4.63 -12.17
CA PRO A 145 15.19 -5.83 -11.51
C PRO A 145 13.65 -5.84 -11.43
N LYS A 146 13.06 -7.03 -11.31
CA LYS A 146 11.61 -7.16 -11.02
C LYS A 146 11.33 -6.62 -9.62
N ILE A 147 10.21 -5.91 -9.46
CA ILE A 147 9.82 -5.32 -8.17
C ILE A 147 8.46 -5.86 -7.76
N CYS A 148 8.38 -6.45 -6.57
CA CYS A 148 7.12 -6.81 -5.93
C CYS A 148 6.74 -5.72 -4.93
N VAL A 149 5.52 -5.17 -5.06
CA VAL A 149 4.97 -4.18 -4.14
C VAL A 149 3.74 -4.77 -3.47
N VAL A 150 3.77 -4.85 -2.15
CA VAL A 150 2.66 -5.37 -1.34
C VAL A 150 2.16 -4.27 -0.41
N CYS A 151 0.86 -3.97 -0.50
CA CYS A 151 0.16 -3.06 0.39
C CYS A 151 -0.57 -3.89 1.45
N VAL A 152 -0.30 -3.58 2.72
CA VAL A 152 -0.71 -4.40 3.86
C VAL A 152 -1.34 -3.53 4.93
N TYR A 153 -2.47 -3.98 5.48
CA TYR A 153 -3.09 -3.40 6.66
C TYR A 153 -3.45 -4.47 7.70
N LEU A 154 -2.49 -4.76 8.60
CA LEU A 154 -2.63 -5.81 9.59
C LEU A 154 -3.70 -5.47 10.65
N PRO A 155 -4.46 -6.45 11.14
CA PRO A 155 -5.31 -6.27 12.32
C PRO A 155 -4.50 -5.81 13.53
N THR A 156 -4.98 -4.79 14.24
CA THR A 156 -4.27 -4.20 15.39
C THR A 156 -5.01 -4.37 16.71
N ASN A 157 -6.26 -4.87 16.69
CA ASN A 157 -7.11 -4.85 17.86
C ASN A 157 -7.17 -6.22 18.57
N ASN A 158 -6.27 -6.40 19.53
CA ASN A 158 -6.14 -7.64 20.31
C ASN A 158 -7.36 -7.93 21.23
N THR A 159 -8.36 -7.05 21.31
CA THR A 159 -9.52 -7.25 22.19
C THR A 159 -10.52 -8.28 21.65
N TYR A 160 -10.47 -8.61 20.36
CA TYR A 160 -11.33 -9.63 19.76
C TYR A 160 -10.52 -10.87 19.42
N VAL A 161 -10.98 -12.05 19.86
CA VAL A 161 -10.35 -13.35 19.55
C VAL A 161 -10.13 -13.51 18.04
N ASN A 162 -11.10 -13.07 17.25
CA ASN A 162 -11.03 -13.11 15.78
C ASN A 162 -9.86 -12.26 15.23
N SER A 163 -9.48 -11.16 15.89
CA SER A 163 -8.37 -10.32 15.40
C SER A 163 -7.01 -11.02 15.48
N ILE A 164 -6.83 -11.99 16.39
CA ILE A 164 -5.58 -12.77 16.46
C ILE A 164 -5.55 -13.80 15.32
N VAL A 165 -6.69 -14.42 15.02
CA VAL A 165 -6.83 -15.35 13.90
C VAL A 165 -6.59 -14.61 12.58
N ASP A 166 -7.30 -13.50 12.34
CA ASP A 166 -7.13 -12.65 11.15
C ASP A 166 -5.66 -12.20 10.99
N TYR A 167 -4.98 -11.90 12.10
CA TYR A 167 -3.58 -11.50 12.08
C TYR A 167 -2.67 -12.67 11.64
N GLY A 168 -2.90 -13.87 12.17
CA GLY A 168 -2.19 -15.09 11.77
C GLY A 168 -2.38 -15.38 10.28
N GLU A 169 -3.62 -15.34 9.79
CA GLU A 169 -3.94 -15.53 8.37
C GLU A 169 -3.24 -14.50 7.48
N CYS A 170 -3.20 -13.23 7.90
CA CYS A 170 -2.45 -12.19 7.17
C CYS A 170 -0.94 -12.49 7.12
N LEU A 171 -0.36 -13.02 8.20
CA LEU A 171 1.06 -13.39 8.20
C LEU A 171 1.34 -14.56 7.26
N ASP A 172 0.49 -15.59 7.25
CA ASP A 172 0.63 -16.74 6.36
C ASP A 172 0.57 -16.33 4.88
N ILE A 173 -0.36 -15.43 4.53
CA ILE A 173 -0.45 -14.86 3.18
C ILE A 173 0.81 -14.07 2.82
N LEU A 174 1.33 -13.25 3.74
CA LEU A 174 2.56 -12.48 3.49
C LEU A 174 3.77 -13.38 3.32
N ASP A 175 3.92 -14.40 4.16
CA ASP A 175 5.00 -15.38 4.04
C ASP A 175 4.92 -16.10 2.70
N HIS A 176 3.72 -16.52 2.29
CA HIS A 176 3.49 -17.11 0.97
C HIS A 176 3.94 -16.19 -0.17
N ILE A 177 3.50 -14.92 -0.17
CA ILE A 177 3.90 -13.95 -1.20
C ILE A 177 5.43 -13.76 -1.20
N ILE A 178 6.04 -13.58 -0.03
CA ILE A 178 7.50 -13.38 0.09
C ILE A 178 8.25 -14.58 -0.49
N ASN A 179 7.82 -15.80 -0.17
CA ASN A 179 8.46 -17.03 -0.63
C ASN A 179 8.29 -17.24 -2.14
N SER A 180 7.12 -16.94 -2.69
CA SER A 180 6.82 -17.03 -4.13
C SER A 180 7.69 -16.10 -4.99
N TYR A 181 8.16 -14.98 -4.44
CA TYR A 181 9.01 -14.01 -5.15
C TYR A 181 10.44 -13.89 -4.58
N SER A 182 10.83 -14.81 -3.70
CA SER A 182 12.12 -14.82 -3.00
C SER A 182 13.34 -14.93 -3.92
N ALA A 183 13.20 -15.62 -5.06
CA ALA A 183 14.25 -15.75 -6.07
C ALA A 183 14.69 -14.40 -6.69
N THR A 184 13.87 -13.35 -6.53
CA THR A 184 14.14 -11.98 -7.00
C THR A 184 14.48 -11.00 -5.87
N TYR A 185 14.63 -11.49 -4.64
CA TYR A 185 14.82 -10.63 -3.46
C TYR A 185 16.25 -10.10 -3.36
N CYS A 186 16.46 -8.84 -3.71
CA CYS A 186 17.68 -8.12 -3.36
C CYS A 186 17.49 -7.46 -1.99
N ASP A 187 18.18 -7.97 -0.96
CA ASP A 187 18.18 -7.35 0.36
C ASP A 187 18.85 -5.97 0.28
N ILE A 188 18.05 -4.90 0.23
CA ILE A 188 18.52 -3.51 0.15
C ILE A 188 19.41 -3.15 1.34
N ARG A 189 19.31 -3.84 2.48
CA ARG A 189 20.22 -3.62 3.63
C ARG A 189 21.65 -4.07 3.32
N ARG A 190 21.86 -5.03 2.42
CA ARG A 190 23.19 -5.40 1.92
C ARG A 190 23.77 -4.31 1.02
N LEU A 191 22.95 -3.63 0.21
CA LEU A 191 23.41 -2.54 -0.65
C LEU A 191 23.90 -1.33 0.16
N GLN A 192 23.28 -1.03 1.30
CA GLN A 192 23.69 0.09 2.16
C GLN A 192 24.99 -0.16 2.95
N ARG A 193 25.37 -1.42 3.18
CA ARG A 193 26.62 -1.76 3.89
C ARG A 193 27.85 -1.79 2.98
N ASN A 194 27.64 -1.82 1.67
CA ASN A 194 28.70 -1.95 0.68
C ASN A 194 28.98 -0.65 -0.08
N THR A 195 28.34 0.48 0.24
CA THR A 195 28.81 1.79 -0.21
C THR A 195 30.07 2.15 0.58
N PRO A 196 31.28 2.11 -0.04
CA PRO A 196 32.48 2.62 0.60
C PRO A 196 32.29 4.12 0.82
N GLY A 197 32.75 4.63 1.97
CA GLY A 197 32.44 5.95 2.50
C GLY A 197 32.36 7.08 1.48
N SER A 198 31.22 7.78 1.52
CA SER A 198 31.08 9.19 1.19
C SER A 198 31.11 10.00 2.47
#